data_AF-A0A1E7DNC9-F1
#
_entry.id   AF-A0A1E7DNC9-F1
#
_cell.length_a   1.000
_cell.length_b   1.000
_cell.length_c   1.000
_cell.angle_alpha   90.00
_cell.angle_beta   90.00
_cell.angle_gamma   90.00
#
_symmetry.space_group_name_H-M   'P 1'
#
loop_
_entity.id
_entity.type
_entity.pdbx_description
1 polymer ?
#
loop_
_entity_poly.entity_id
_entity_poly.type
_entity_poly.pdbx_seq_one_letter_code
_entity_poly.pdbx_strand_id
1 'polypeptide(L)'
;MKKLSTKPDVIHLPDLQFIQYCHDQFGINRGVYNTIDAWFFQKGTKNILDRRRKIHHFLMDLQQKSARKKGEKIKFGHGNLTKMLNDYIGSLGSQEHLIS
;
A
#
# COMPACT_ATOMS: atom_id res chain seq x y z
N MET A 1 13.37 10.75 10.09
CA MET A 1 13.20 9.83 8.94
C MET A 1 12.72 8.46 9.42
N LYS A 2 11.46 8.09 9.20
CA LYS A 2 11.06 6.67 9.34
C LYS A 2 11.47 5.97 8.04
N LYS A 3 12.54 5.17 8.09
CA LYS A 3 12.85 4.23 7.00
C LYS A 3 11.60 3.37 6.80
N LEU A 4 11.02 3.43 5.60
CA LEU A 4 10.05 2.46 5.11
C LEU A 4 10.75 1.09 5.12
N SER A 5 10.69 0.38 6.25
CA SER A 5 11.29 -0.95 6.40
C SER A 5 10.41 -1.98 5.72
N THR A 6 10.30 -1.86 4.40
CA THR A 6 10.02 -3.02 3.56
C THR A 6 11.26 -3.90 3.66
N LYS A 7 11.14 -5.15 4.09
CA LYS A 7 12.22 -6.14 3.86
C LYS A 7 12.61 -5.99 2.38
N PRO A 8 13.85 -5.61 2.05
CA PRO A 8 14.23 -5.23 0.69
C PRO A 8 13.72 -6.24 -0.34
N ASP A 9 13.78 -7.53 0.00
CA ASP A 9 13.41 -8.64 -0.86
C ASP A 9 11.95 -8.61 -1.35
N VAL A 10 10.98 -8.13 -0.56
CA VAL A 10 9.56 -8.30 -0.94
C VAL A 10 9.18 -7.44 -2.13
N ILE A 11 9.69 -6.21 -2.24
CA ILE A 11 9.36 -5.31 -3.36
C ILE A 11 10.04 -5.74 -4.66
N HIS A 12 11.08 -6.57 -4.58
CA HIS A 12 11.81 -7.11 -5.72
C HIS A 12 11.26 -8.46 -6.20
N LEU A 13 10.29 -9.06 -5.49
CA LEU A 13 9.65 -10.29 -5.92
C LEU A 13 9.06 -10.16 -7.33
N PRO A 14 9.10 -11.21 -8.16
CA PRO A 14 8.29 -11.33 -9.37
C PRO A 14 6.82 -10.94 -9.15
N ASP A 15 6.15 -10.44 -10.19
CA ASP A 15 4.78 -9.88 -10.09
C ASP A 15 3.80 -10.81 -9.36
N LEU A 16 3.75 -12.08 -9.76
CA LEU A 16 2.87 -13.07 -9.15
C LEU A 16 3.18 -13.27 -7.67
N GLN A 17 4.46 -13.33 -7.30
CA GLN A 17 4.90 -13.52 -5.92
C GLN A 17 4.64 -12.28 -5.07
N PHE A 18 4.76 -11.08 -5.62
CA PHE A 18 4.40 -9.84 -4.92
C PHE A 18 2.89 -9.77 -4.66
N ILE A 19 2.07 -10.11 -5.66
CA ILE A 19 0.61 -10.17 -5.50
C ILE A 19 0.24 -11.21 -4.44
N GLN A 20 0.85 -12.39 -4.49
CA GLN A 20 0.62 -13.45 -3.50
C GLN A 20 1.03 -13.00 -2.09
N TYR A 21 2.17 -12.32 -1.95
CA TYR A 21 2.57 -11.71 -0.70
C TYR A 21 1.51 -10.72 -0.17
N CYS A 22 0.98 -9.83 -1.03
CA CYS A 22 -0.06 -8.89 -0.64
C CYS A 22 -1.35 -9.61 -0.20
N HIS A 23 -1.70 -10.70 -0.86
CA HIS A 23 -2.80 -11.56 -0.46
C HIS A 23 -2.56 -12.18 0.92
N ASP A 24 -1.41 -12.81 1.14
CA ASP A 24 -1.16 -13.57 2.36
C ASP A 24 -0.92 -12.70 3.59
N GLN A 25 -0.31 -11.52 3.41
CA GLN A 25 -0.05 -10.61 4.53
C GLN A 25 -1.26 -9.76 4.90
N PHE A 26 -2.01 -9.28 3.90
CA PHE A 26 -3.02 -8.23 4.07
C PHE A 26 -4.43 -8.66 3.64
N GLY A 27 -4.59 -9.90 3.17
CA GLY A 27 -5.88 -10.43 2.69
C GLY A 27 -6.43 -9.71 1.46
N ILE A 28 -5.56 -9.11 0.65
CA ILE A 28 -5.92 -8.33 -0.54
C ILE A 28 -6.07 -9.26 -1.74
N ASN A 29 -7.22 -9.25 -2.40
CA ASN A 29 -7.41 -9.99 -3.63
C ASN A 29 -6.79 -9.26 -4.85
N ARG A 30 -6.59 -9.99 -5.95
CA ARG A 30 -5.98 -9.48 -7.17
C ARG A 30 -6.69 -8.25 -7.74
N GLY A 31 -8.01 -8.20 -7.68
CA GLY A 31 -8.80 -7.06 -8.18
C GLY A 31 -8.49 -5.78 -7.42
N VAL A 32 -8.50 -5.84 -6.08
CA VAL A 32 -8.14 -4.71 -5.23
C VAL A 32 -6.69 -4.29 -5.43
N TYR A 33 -5.75 -5.25 -5.48
CA TYR A 33 -4.36 -4.96 -5.79
C TYR A 33 -4.20 -4.18 -7.10
N ASN A 34 -4.83 -4.66 -8.18
CA ASN A 34 -4.76 -4.03 -9.49
C ASN A 34 -5.28 -2.59 -9.45
N THR A 35 -6.38 -2.35 -8.72
CA THR A 35 -6.93 -1.00 -8.55
C THR A 35 -5.95 -0.07 -7.83
N ILE A 36 -5.29 -0.55 -6.76
CA ILE A 36 -4.29 0.23 -6.03
C ILE A 36 -3.08 0.54 -6.92
N ASP A 37 -2.54 -0.46 -7.63
CA ASP A 37 -1.40 -0.28 -8.54
C ASP A 37 -1.72 0.72 -9.65
N ALA A 38 -2.87 0.54 -10.32
CA ALA A 38 -3.33 1.46 -11.36
C ALA A 38 -3.48 2.88 -10.82
N TRP A 39 -4.01 3.06 -9.62
CA TRP A 39 -4.16 4.37 -8.99
C TRP A 39 -2.80 5.05 -8.77
N PHE A 40 -1.82 4.36 -8.21
CA PHE A 40 -0.47 4.92 -8.01
C PHE A 40 0.24 5.22 -9.34
N PHE A 41 0.03 4.39 -10.36
CA PHE A 41 0.56 4.62 -11.71
C PHE A 41 -0.04 5.87 -12.36
N GLN A 42 -1.35 6.07 -12.22
CA GLN A 42 -2.08 7.24 -12.72
C GLN A 42 -1.64 8.52 -11.99
N LYS A 43 -1.30 8.43 -10.69
CA LYS A 43 -0.70 9.53 -9.91
C LYS A 43 0.78 9.77 -10.19
N GLY A 44 1.35 9.16 -11.21
CA GLY A 44 2.72 9.45 -11.69
C GLY A 44 3.83 8.56 -11.14
N THR A 45 3.52 7.55 -10.30
CA THR A 45 4.55 6.60 -9.83
C THR A 45 4.83 5.57 -10.92
N LYS A 46 5.69 5.92 -11.90
CA LYS A 46 5.95 5.06 -13.08
C LYS A 46 6.94 3.92 -12.82
N ASN A 47 7.86 4.08 -11.88
CA ASN A 47 8.76 3.01 -11.48
C ASN A 47 7.99 1.93 -10.69
N ILE A 48 8.13 0.66 -11.10
CA ILE A 48 7.41 -0.47 -10.49
C ILE A 48 7.84 -0.72 -9.04
N LEU A 49 9.13 -0.59 -8.72
CA LEU A 49 9.62 -0.80 -7.36
C LEU A 49 9.10 0.29 -6.41
N ASP A 50 9.03 1.53 -6.89
CA ASP A 50 8.44 2.63 -6.13
C ASP A 50 6.94 2.43 -5.91
N ARG A 51 6.19 1.96 -6.92
CA ARG A 51 4.78 1.58 -6.74
C ARG A 51 4.62 0.50 -5.70
N ARG A 52 5.40 -0.59 -5.79
CA ARG A 52 5.35 -1.69 -4.84
C ARG A 52 5.66 -1.24 -3.41
N ARG A 53 6.64 -0.34 -3.25
CA ARG A 53 6.93 0.27 -1.94
C ARG A 53 5.74 1.07 -1.40
N LYS A 54 5.10 1.88 -2.24
CA LYS A 54 3.90 2.66 -1.86
C LYS A 54 2.71 1.76 -1.54
N ILE A 55 2.46 0.73 -2.34
CA ILE A 55 1.41 -0.27 -2.10
C ILE A 55 1.65 -0.97 -0.76
N HIS A 56 2.87 -1.47 -0.55
CA HIS A 56 3.23 -2.16 0.69
C HIS A 56 2.99 -1.28 1.91
N HIS A 57 3.50 -0.05 1.89
CA HIS A 57 3.33 0.87 3.02
C HIS A 57 1.88 1.26 3.26
N PHE A 58 1.11 1.52 2.19
CA PHE A 58 -0.32 1.78 2.28
C PHE A 58 -1.06 0.63 2.97
N LEU A 59 -0.82 -0.61 2.55
CA LEU A 59 -1.46 -1.79 3.15
C LEU A 59 -1.03 -2.01 4.60
N MET A 60 0.23 -1.74 4.91
CA MET A 60 0.77 -1.83 6.27
C MET A 60 0.14 -0.78 7.19
N ASP A 61 0.00 0.48 6.73
CA ASP A 61 -0.68 1.57 7.45
C ASP A 61 -2.15 1.21 7.73
N LEU A 62 -2.86 0.65 6.74
CA LEU A 62 -4.23 0.19 6.92
C LEU A 62 -4.34 -0.94 7.94
N GLN A 63 -3.44 -1.93 7.90
CA GLN A 63 -3.42 -3.03 8.85
C GLN A 63 -3.18 -2.52 10.27
N GLN A 64 -2.24 -1.58 10.46
CA GLN A 64 -1.95 -0.96 11.75
C GLN A 64 -3.14 -0.15 12.28
N LYS A 65 -3.73 0.72 11.46
CA LYS A 65 -4.89 1.54 11.85
C LYS A 65 -6.13 0.72 12.22
N SER A 66 -6.27 -0.46 11.63
CA SER A 66 -7.40 -1.36 11.90
C SER A 66 -7.12 -2.38 13.02
N ALA A 67 -5.96 -2.31 13.67
CA ALA A 67 -5.50 -3.28 14.67
C ALA A 67 -5.64 -4.74 14.22
N ARG A 68 -5.52 -4.99 12.91
CA ARG A 68 -5.74 -6.30 12.30
C ARG A 68 -4.52 -7.18 12.40
N LYS A 69 -4.76 -8.49 12.55
CA LYS A 69 -3.69 -9.49 12.49
C LYS A 69 -3.30 -9.79 11.04
N LYS A 70 -2.13 -10.39 10.87
CA LYS A 70 -1.64 -10.89 9.57
C LYS A 70 -2.65 -11.85 8.95
N GLY A 71 -2.91 -11.68 7.65
CA GLY A 71 -3.83 -12.52 6.88
C GLY A 71 -5.31 -12.19 7.05
N GLU A 72 -5.67 -11.29 7.97
CA GLU A 72 -7.05 -10.80 8.07
C GLU A 72 -7.41 -9.93 6.87
N LYS A 73 -8.57 -10.21 6.26
CA LYS A 73 -9.03 -9.47 5.08
C LYS A 73 -9.25 -8.01 5.39
N ILE A 74 -8.55 -7.14 4.66
CA ILE A 74 -8.88 -5.72 4.65
C ILE A 74 -10.17 -5.52 3.85
N LYS A 75 -11.25 -5.18 4.55
CA LYS A 75 -12.53 -4.82 3.92
C LYS A 75 -12.48 -3.38 3.42
N PHE A 76 -12.63 -3.20 2.11
CA PHE A 76 -12.89 -1.90 1.51
C PHE A 76 -14.39 -1.81 1.25
N GLY A 77 -15.08 -0.89 1.93
CA GLY A 77 -16.47 -0.59 1.59
C GLY A 77 -16.60 -0.14 0.13
N HIS A 78 -17.81 -0.24 -0.44
CA HIS A 78 -18.06 0.17 -1.82
C HIS A 78 -17.61 1.63 -2.04
N GLY A 79 -16.70 1.87 -2.98
CA GLY A 79 -16.15 3.20 -3.27
C GLY A 79 -15.10 3.76 -2.30
N ASN A 80 -14.81 3.11 -1.17
CA ASN A 80 -13.92 3.67 -0.14
C ASN A 80 -12.42 3.59 -0.46
N LEU A 81 -12.00 2.73 -1.39
CA LEU A 81 -10.57 2.52 -1.68
C LEU A 81 -9.86 3.81 -2.15
N THR A 82 -10.45 4.53 -3.10
CA THR A 82 -9.90 5.79 -3.62
C THR A 82 -9.82 6.86 -2.53
N LYS A 83 -10.84 6.95 -1.66
CA LYS A 83 -10.83 7.87 -0.51
C LYS A 83 -9.66 7.54 0.43
N MET A 84 -9.50 6.27 0.80
CA MET A 84 -8.41 5.82 1.67
C MET A 84 -7.02 6.09 1.06
N LEU A 85 -6.88 5.96 -0.27
CA LEU A 85 -5.64 6.29 -0.97
C LEU A 85 -5.34 7.80 -0.94
N ASN A 86 -6.35 8.64 -1.12
CA ASN A 86 -6.19 10.10 -0.99
C ASN A 86 -5.83 10.49 0.46
N ASP A 87 -6.53 9.94 1.45
CA ASP A 87 -6.26 10.20 2.88
C ASP A 87 -4.84 9.79 3.26
N TYR A 88 -4.39 8.63 2.76
CA TYR A 88 -3.02 8.15 2.93
C TYR A 88 -1.98 9.13 2.36
N ILE A 89 -2.14 9.58 1.11
CA ILE A 89 -1.22 10.55 0.51
C ILE A 89 -1.25 11.90 1.24
N GLY A 90 -2.44 12.38 1.62
CA GLY A 90 -2.59 13.60 2.41
C GLY A 90 -1.84 13.53 3.75
N SER A 91 -1.95 12.38 4.44
CA SER A 91 -1.24 12.14 5.71
C SER A 91 0.28 12.07 5.58
N LEU A 92 0.80 11.69 4.40
CA LEU A 92 2.24 11.72 4.12
C LEU A 92 2.75 13.15 3.92
N GLY A 93 2.00 14.00 3.22
CA GLY A 93 2.36 15.39 2.97
C GLY A 93 2.36 16.26 4.23
N SER A 94 1.48 15.98 5.20
CA SER A 94 1.43 16.71 6.48
C SER A 94 2.58 16.38 7.44
N GLN A 95 3.37 15.33 7.17
CA GLN A 95 4.52 14.96 8.01
C GLN A 95 5.84 15.59 7.53
N GLU A 96 5.88 16.21 6.35
CA GLU A 96 7.06 16.92 5.85
C GLU A 96 7.09 18.40 6.26
N HIS A 97 5.95 18.99 6.64
CA HIS A 97 5.87 20.41 7.02
C HIS A 97 6.11 20.71 8.51
N LEU A 98 6.35 19.68 9.34
CA LEU A 98 6.66 19.83 10.77
C LEU A 98 8.16 19.65 11.08
N ILE A 99 9.00 19.60 10.04
CA ILE A 99 10.47 19.52 10.16
C ILE A 99 11.10 20.54 9.18
N SER A 100 10.59 21.77 9.21
CA SER A 100 11.21 22.95 8.60
C SER A 100 11.25 24.07 9.62
#